data_AF-W4JR53-F1
#
_entry.id   AF-W4JR53-F1
#
_cell.length_a   1.000
_cell.length_b   1.000
_cell.length_c   1.000
_cell.angle_alpha   90.00
_cell.angle_beta   90.00
_cell.angle_gamma   90.00
#
_symmetry.space_group_name_H-M   'P 1'
#
loop_
_entity.id
_entity.type
_entity.pdbx_description
1 polymer ?
#
loop_
_entity_poly.entity_id
_entity_poly.type
_entity_poly.pdbx_seq_one_letter_code
_entity_poly.pdbx_strand_id
1 'polypeptide(L)'
;MKLTSEAPRAIKLEVPKNGNDSKPQSQWTTKEKKVLDTHLKAFVRWEVNYEEAAVRATVCKRLTENWSGICNACSRIAKDESLKDAVYRKECEAQLSRDEQHKINLLRDKYAPTTFRSIEDRALQGLLKDPMLSNLFYHAERDDSASCSLQLYKTLVSNSKDVLQNPDLVFENIARVKRFADHRQYTGPIAFAGDCTKVRPRLAYSSHFGGYILGSTLPLDECKIKHSDDIDRLVQRAKAEKAIASQVRVIMSKLPLPDAPPLAVAMLSTTGKDNSRQIHNHHMLILQMAAQLDMKVISFAADGTALELAALSLMDAESSPIPPVIYDHPASGFSHGTHTASLGVGYLVNRSLVELYETGNGGLVQSDVKNVDKKDDGAARRLFHHNALHATTYCDPANGELIDAWINRKLDIESHLQGAFRARFFLRIWRSHIVHLTKKYPDLYSTTRSFISPPCFKILNRLCDSLIALAIVYAEYYPHIPFCPWLLSTEFVEHFFGLARTMLPNFTFSQLLALVKHVMLRQQILLSGQFNEKKERTFRAGYIFDFDNSPLTPKELTQACSRITR
;
A
#
# COMPACT_ATOMS: atom_id res chain seq x y z
N MET A 1 -38.17 -63.36 40.56
CA MET A 1 -38.50 -63.45 39.12
C MET A 1 -37.21 -63.18 38.36
N LYS A 2 -36.66 -64.17 37.64
CA LYS A 2 -35.37 -64.06 36.93
C LYS A 2 -35.48 -63.02 35.81
N LEU A 3 -34.78 -61.90 35.92
CA LEU A 3 -34.55 -60.98 34.80
C LEU A 3 -33.40 -61.55 33.96
N THR A 4 -33.77 -62.13 32.82
CA THR A 4 -32.83 -62.59 31.80
C THR A 4 -32.06 -61.39 31.23
N SER A 5 -30.73 -61.45 31.32
CA SER A 5 -29.82 -60.55 30.62
C SER A 5 -29.86 -60.85 29.12
N GLU A 6 -30.71 -60.16 28.37
CA GLU A 6 -30.55 -60.09 26.92
C GLU A 6 -29.39 -59.13 26.63
N ALA A 7 -28.26 -59.70 26.19
CA ALA A 7 -27.18 -58.93 25.59
C ALA A 7 -27.75 -58.09 24.42
N PRO A 8 -27.27 -56.85 24.22
CA PRO A 8 -27.73 -56.02 23.11
C PRO A 8 -27.53 -56.78 21.80
N ARG A 9 -28.63 -57.04 21.07
CA ARG A 9 -28.61 -57.69 19.76
C ARG A 9 -27.62 -56.95 18.86
N ALA A 10 -26.49 -57.59 18.57
CA ALA A 10 -25.58 -57.15 17.53
C ALA A 10 -26.37 -57.09 16.21
N ILE A 11 -26.59 -55.90 15.68
CA ILE A 11 -27.18 -55.70 14.36
C ILE A 11 -26.21 -56.35 13.37
N LYS A 12 -26.60 -57.49 12.80
CA LYS A 12 -25.84 -58.15 11.74
C LYS A 12 -25.91 -57.23 10.52
N LEU A 13 -24.83 -56.48 10.29
CA LEU A 13 -24.70 -55.62 9.11
C LEU A 13 -24.37 -56.51 7.92
N GLU A 14 -25.36 -56.77 7.08
CA GLU A 14 -25.14 -57.46 5.80
C GLU A 14 -24.42 -56.51 4.83
N VAL A 15 -23.39 -57.01 4.15
CA VAL A 15 -22.67 -56.25 3.13
C VAL A 15 -23.64 -55.98 1.97
N PRO A 16 -23.82 -54.73 1.51
CA PRO A 16 -24.69 -54.42 0.38
C PRO A 16 -24.33 -55.26 -0.85
N LYS A 17 -25.28 -55.57 -1.74
CA LYS A 17 -25.07 -56.44 -2.92
C LYS A 17 -23.92 -56.03 -3.86
N ASN A 18 -23.47 -54.77 -3.79
CA ASN A 18 -22.35 -54.22 -4.56
C ASN A 18 -21.15 -53.81 -3.66
N GLY A 19 -21.12 -54.28 -2.42
CA GLY A 19 -20.09 -53.96 -1.43
C GLY A 19 -18.84 -54.81 -1.64
N ASN A 20 -17.68 -54.24 -1.34
CA ASN A 20 -16.40 -54.92 -1.43
C ASN A 20 -16.20 -55.84 -0.22
N ASP A 21 -16.39 -57.14 -0.41
CA ASP A 21 -16.17 -58.21 0.57
C ASP A 21 -14.77 -58.83 0.48
N SER A 22 -14.10 -58.62 -0.66
CA SER A 22 -12.86 -59.29 -1.04
C SER A 22 -11.57 -58.60 -0.57
N LYS A 23 -11.61 -57.31 -0.21
CA LYS A 23 -10.42 -56.53 0.16
C LYS A 23 -10.56 -55.81 1.51
N PRO A 24 -9.48 -55.69 2.30
CA PRO A 24 -9.49 -54.91 3.53
C PRO A 24 -9.72 -53.42 3.24
N GLN A 25 -10.39 -52.70 4.15
CA GLN A 25 -10.79 -51.29 4.00
C GLN A 25 -9.63 -50.35 3.61
N SER A 26 -8.39 -50.67 4.01
CA SER A 26 -7.18 -49.93 3.65
C SER A 26 -6.95 -49.86 2.14
N GLN A 27 -7.42 -50.86 1.39
CA GLN A 27 -7.27 -50.98 -0.07
C GLN A 27 -8.50 -50.50 -0.85
N TRP A 28 -9.51 -49.94 -0.17
CA TRP A 28 -10.71 -49.43 -0.82
C TRP A 28 -10.45 -48.11 -1.56
N THR A 29 -11.05 -47.99 -2.75
CA THR A 29 -11.07 -46.78 -3.57
C THR A 29 -11.86 -45.65 -2.88
N THR A 30 -11.60 -44.40 -3.30
CA THR A 30 -12.32 -43.22 -2.78
C THR A 30 -13.83 -43.31 -3.00
N LYS A 31 -14.28 -43.94 -4.09
CA LYS A 31 -15.71 -44.13 -4.39
C LYS A 31 -16.37 -45.11 -3.42
N GLU A 32 -15.71 -46.23 -3.11
CA GLU A 32 -16.19 -47.21 -2.12
C GLU A 32 -16.26 -46.62 -0.71
N LYS A 33 -15.22 -45.86 -0.30
CA LYS A 33 -15.21 -45.15 0.98
C LYS A 33 -16.37 -44.15 1.10
N LYS A 34 -16.67 -43.40 0.03
CA LYS A 34 -17.80 -42.46 -0.01
C LYS A 34 -19.16 -43.15 0.09
N VAL A 35 -19.31 -44.34 -0.51
CA VAL A 35 -20.55 -45.14 -0.41
C VAL A 35 -20.74 -45.66 1.01
N LEU A 36 -19.68 -46.13 1.67
CA LEU A 36 -19.72 -46.52 3.08
C LEU A 36 -20.11 -45.34 3.97
N ASP A 37 -19.50 -44.17 3.78
CA ASP A 37 -19.83 -42.96 4.55
C ASP A 37 -21.30 -42.56 4.38
N THR A 38 -21.84 -42.71 3.16
CA THR A 38 -23.25 -42.43 2.88
C THR A 38 -24.18 -43.41 3.59
N HIS A 39 -23.84 -44.70 3.62
CA HIS A 39 -24.61 -45.70 4.36
C HIS A 39 -24.52 -45.48 5.87
N LEU A 40 -23.32 -45.23 6.40
CA LEU A 40 -23.13 -44.95 7.82
C LEU A 40 -23.95 -43.73 8.25
N LYS A 41 -23.94 -42.65 7.45
CA LYS A 41 -24.81 -41.47 7.67
C LYS A 41 -26.30 -41.81 7.66
N ALA A 42 -26.74 -42.76 6.82
CA ALA A 42 -28.14 -43.20 6.78
C ALA A 42 -28.56 -43.99 8.04
N PHE A 43 -27.63 -44.62 8.76
CA PHE A 43 -27.89 -45.30 10.04
C PHE A 43 -27.83 -44.37 11.26
N VAL A 44 -27.35 -43.13 11.09
CA VAL A 44 -27.31 -42.14 12.16
C VAL A 44 -28.74 -41.68 12.48
N ARG A 45 -29.13 -41.81 13.74
CA ARG A 45 -30.46 -41.39 14.23
C ARG A 45 -30.51 -39.89 14.50
N TRP A 46 -29.47 -39.34 15.11
CA TRP A 46 -29.35 -37.92 15.45
C TRP A 46 -27.98 -37.35 15.10
N GLU A 47 -27.94 -36.07 14.77
CA GLU A 47 -26.72 -35.30 14.51
C GLU A 47 -26.58 -34.16 15.51
N VAL A 48 -25.33 -33.81 15.83
CA VAL A 48 -25.00 -32.64 16.66
C VAL A 48 -24.68 -31.49 15.72
N ASN A 49 -25.46 -30.41 15.80
CA ASN A 49 -25.17 -29.16 15.12
C ASN A 49 -24.46 -28.21 16.08
N TYR A 50 -23.16 -28.03 15.85
CA TYR A 50 -22.30 -27.18 16.69
C TYR A 50 -22.55 -25.68 16.50
N GLU A 51 -22.96 -25.24 15.30
CA GLU A 51 -23.24 -23.82 15.02
C GLU A 51 -24.47 -23.32 15.78
N GLU A 52 -25.49 -24.17 15.89
CA GLU A 52 -26.75 -23.85 16.56
C GLU A 52 -26.83 -24.42 17.98
N ALA A 53 -25.74 -25.03 18.47
CA ALA A 53 -25.65 -25.72 19.76
C ALA A 53 -26.84 -26.65 20.04
N ALA A 54 -27.26 -27.44 19.04
CA ALA A 54 -28.48 -28.23 19.09
C ALA A 54 -28.29 -29.66 18.57
N VAL A 55 -29.01 -30.63 19.14
CA VAL A 55 -29.10 -32.00 18.62
C VAL A 55 -30.38 -32.15 17.80
N ARG A 56 -30.28 -32.76 16.62
CA ARG A 56 -31.40 -32.91 15.68
C ARG A 56 -31.53 -34.34 15.19
N ALA A 57 -32.74 -34.73 14.79
CA ALA A 57 -32.93 -35.92 13.98
C ALA A 57 -32.28 -35.73 12.60
N THR A 58 -31.62 -36.75 12.08
CA THR A 58 -31.05 -36.73 10.72
C THR A 58 -32.11 -36.55 9.64
N VAL A 59 -33.35 -36.95 9.91
CA VAL A 59 -34.52 -36.73 9.05
C VAL A 59 -35.28 -35.41 9.33
N CYS A 60 -34.69 -34.52 10.14
CA CYS A 60 -35.31 -33.23 10.47
C CYS A 60 -35.35 -32.31 9.23
N LYS A 61 -36.56 -31.88 8.85
CA LYS A 61 -36.79 -30.96 7.72
C LYS A 61 -36.51 -29.49 8.04
N ARG A 62 -36.04 -29.16 9.26
CA ARG A 62 -35.72 -27.82 9.77
C ARG A 62 -36.88 -26.81 9.84
N LEU A 63 -38.02 -27.13 9.26
CA LEU A 63 -39.26 -26.36 9.34
C LEU A 63 -40.31 -27.18 10.10
N THR A 64 -41.09 -26.52 10.94
CA THR A 64 -42.16 -27.16 11.72
C THR A 64 -43.29 -26.18 11.96
N GLU A 65 -44.52 -26.67 11.83
CA GLU A 65 -45.74 -25.94 12.17
C GLU A 65 -46.20 -26.25 13.62
N ASN A 66 -45.48 -27.15 14.30
CA ASN A 66 -45.74 -27.46 15.70
C ASN A 66 -45.51 -26.24 16.58
N TRP A 67 -46.46 -25.93 17.46
CA TRP A 67 -46.38 -24.84 18.44
C TRP A 67 -45.13 -24.92 19.33
N SER A 68 -44.63 -26.14 19.61
CA SER A 68 -43.43 -26.35 20.42
C SER A 68 -42.12 -25.91 19.75
N GLY A 69 -42.14 -25.56 18.45
CA GLY A 69 -40.92 -25.26 17.68
C GLY A 69 -40.04 -26.49 17.41
N ILE A 70 -40.45 -27.70 17.82
CA ILE A 70 -39.71 -28.95 17.63
C ILE A 70 -40.49 -29.85 16.68
N CYS A 71 -39.86 -30.27 15.57
CA CYS A 71 -40.51 -31.15 14.61
C CYS A 71 -40.75 -32.55 15.19
N ASN A 72 -41.72 -33.28 14.64
CA ASN A 72 -42.10 -34.62 15.12
C ASN A 72 -40.93 -35.61 15.16
N ALA A 73 -39.98 -35.52 14.23
CA ALA A 73 -38.80 -36.37 14.22
C ALA A 73 -37.84 -36.07 15.39
N CYS A 74 -37.55 -34.79 15.64
CA CYS A 74 -36.74 -34.38 16.79
C CYS A 74 -37.42 -34.68 18.13
N SER A 75 -38.75 -34.53 18.21
CA SER A 75 -39.52 -34.85 19.42
C SER A 75 -39.46 -36.35 19.78
N ARG A 76 -39.44 -37.24 18.78
CA ARG A 76 -39.25 -38.68 19.00
C ARG A 76 -37.86 -38.99 19.54
N ILE A 77 -36.83 -38.33 19.00
CA ILE A 77 -35.44 -38.53 19.41
C ILE A 77 -35.17 -37.99 20.81
N ALA A 78 -35.82 -36.89 21.21
CA ALA A 78 -35.71 -36.39 22.58
C ALA A 78 -36.17 -37.40 23.65
N LYS A 79 -36.95 -38.42 23.25
CA LYS A 79 -37.40 -39.52 24.10
C LYS A 79 -36.54 -40.78 23.95
N ASP A 80 -35.53 -40.79 23.09
CA ASP A 80 -34.64 -41.95 22.87
C ASP A 80 -33.67 -42.10 24.05
N GLU A 81 -33.74 -43.23 24.75
CA GLU A 81 -32.91 -43.52 25.92
C GLU A 81 -31.40 -43.52 25.59
N SER A 82 -31.02 -43.94 24.39
CA SER A 82 -29.61 -43.93 23.99
C SER A 82 -29.05 -42.53 23.79
N LEU A 83 -29.88 -41.57 23.37
CA LEU A 83 -29.49 -40.17 23.32
C LEU A 83 -29.37 -39.59 24.74
N LYS A 84 -30.32 -39.88 25.64
CA LYS A 84 -30.27 -39.41 27.02
C LYS A 84 -29.01 -39.90 27.73
N ASP A 85 -28.67 -41.18 27.58
CA ASP A 85 -27.44 -41.75 28.13
C ASP A 85 -26.17 -41.13 27.53
N ALA A 86 -26.20 -40.79 26.23
CA ALA A 86 -25.07 -40.10 25.59
C ALA A 86 -24.89 -38.67 26.11
N VAL A 87 -25.99 -37.93 26.27
CA VAL A 87 -25.98 -36.56 26.82
C VAL A 87 -25.53 -36.58 28.27
N TYR A 88 -26.11 -37.44 29.10
CA TYR A 88 -25.73 -37.57 30.52
C TYR A 88 -24.24 -37.86 30.69
N ARG A 89 -23.68 -38.82 29.92
CA ARG A 89 -22.23 -39.09 29.96
C ARG A 89 -21.40 -37.86 29.59
N LYS A 90 -21.83 -37.08 28.59
CA LYS A 90 -21.13 -35.87 28.17
C LYS A 90 -21.24 -34.73 29.18
N GLU A 91 -22.37 -34.60 29.87
CA GLU A 91 -22.54 -33.65 30.98
C GLU A 91 -21.63 -34.00 32.15
N CYS A 92 -21.56 -35.28 32.54
CA CYS A 92 -20.62 -35.73 33.56
C CYS A 92 -19.16 -35.47 33.17
N GLU A 93 -18.79 -35.69 31.90
CA GLU A 93 -17.44 -35.42 31.41
C GLU A 93 -17.11 -33.94 31.37
N ALA A 94 -18.07 -33.09 31.01
CA ALA A 94 -17.87 -31.64 30.96
C ALA A 94 -17.58 -31.02 32.33
N GLN A 95 -17.99 -31.70 33.41
CA GLN A 95 -17.72 -31.29 34.80
C GLN A 95 -16.31 -31.66 35.29
N LEU A 96 -15.57 -32.50 34.55
CA LEU A 96 -14.21 -32.91 34.91
C LEU A 96 -13.18 -31.81 34.61
N SER A 97 -11.99 -31.91 35.20
CA SER A 97 -10.88 -31.00 34.87
C SER A 97 -10.42 -31.16 33.41
N ARG A 98 -9.81 -30.13 32.83
CA ARG A 98 -9.31 -30.19 31.43
C ARG A 98 -8.37 -31.36 31.18
N ASP A 99 -7.52 -31.70 32.15
CA ASP A 99 -6.56 -32.80 32.04
C ASP A 99 -7.24 -34.18 32.03
N GLU A 100 -8.29 -34.34 32.82
CA GLU A 100 -9.09 -35.57 32.86
C GLU A 100 -9.93 -35.74 31.59
N GLN A 101 -10.54 -34.65 31.10
CA GLN A 101 -11.22 -34.63 29.81
C GLN A 101 -10.27 -35.02 28.68
N HIS A 102 -9.04 -34.48 28.69
CA HIS A 102 -8.01 -34.82 27.70
C HIS A 102 -7.62 -36.31 27.75
N LYS A 103 -7.43 -36.88 28.95
CA LYS A 103 -7.17 -38.32 29.10
C LYS A 103 -8.30 -39.19 28.56
N ILE A 104 -9.56 -38.82 28.83
CA ILE A 104 -10.73 -39.54 28.31
C ILE A 104 -10.78 -39.47 26.78
N ASN A 105 -10.48 -38.31 26.20
CA ASN A 105 -10.41 -38.15 24.74
C ASN A 105 -9.29 -38.97 24.11
N LEU A 106 -8.09 -38.98 24.70
CA LEU A 106 -6.98 -39.84 24.25
C LEU A 106 -7.34 -41.34 24.30
N LEU A 107 -8.05 -41.78 25.35
CA LEU A 107 -8.50 -43.17 25.46
C LEU A 107 -9.56 -43.51 24.40
N ARG A 108 -10.47 -42.58 24.09
CA ARG A 108 -11.42 -42.75 22.98
C ARG A 108 -10.71 -42.81 21.64
N ASP A 109 -9.74 -41.94 21.42
CA ASP A 109 -8.87 -41.98 20.23
C ASP A 109 -7.93 -43.17 20.22
N LYS A 110 -7.86 -43.96 21.30
CA LYS A 110 -7.16 -45.25 21.28
C LYS A 110 -8.10 -46.41 20.98
N TYR A 111 -9.29 -46.42 21.55
CA TYR A 111 -10.22 -47.57 21.51
C TYR A 111 -11.45 -47.40 20.60
N ALA A 112 -11.67 -46.23 19.99
CA ALA A 112 -12.76 -46.05 19.03
C ALA A 112 -12.55 -46.91 17.78
N PRO A 113 -13.62 -47.53 17.22
CA PRO A 113 -13.53 -48.31 16.00
C PRO A 113 -12.98 -47.47 14.84
N THR A 114 -12.07 -48.06 14.07
CA THR A 114 -11.40 -47.42 12.92
C THR A 114 -12.39 -46.86 11.90
N THR A 115 -13.57 -47.48 11.78
CA THR A 115 -14.66 -47.05 10.90
C THR A 115 -15.13 -45.63 11.19
N PHE A 116 -15.27 -45.24 12.46
CA PHE A 116 -15.75 -43.91 12.85
C PHE A 116 -14.66 -42.84 12.78
N ARG A 117 -13.42 -43.13 13.19
CA ARG A 117 -12.27 -42.21 13.01
C ARG A 117 -12.04 -41.87 11.56
N SER A 118 -12.19 -42.87 10.68
CA SER A 118 -11.94 -42.68 9.25
C SER A 118 -12.87 -41.66 8.59
N ILE A 119 -14.05 -41.36 9.16
CA ILE A 119 -14.97 -40.35 8.63
C ILE A 119 -14.45 -38.95 8.96
N GLU A 120 -14.09 -38.71 10.22
CA GLU A 120 -13.57 -37.42 10.71
C GLU A 120 -12.20 -37.13 10.12
N ASP A 121 -11.30 -38.12 10.07
CA ASP A 121 -9.98 -38.02 9.43
C ASP A 121 -10.11 -37.69 7.94
N ARG A 122 -11.05 -38.33 7.22
CA ARG A 122 -11.30 -38.03 5.80
C ARG A 122 -11.89 -36.64 5.60
N ALA A 123 -12.77 -36.18 6.49
CA ALA A 123 -13.34 -34.84 6.43
C ALA A 123 -12.27 -33.77 6.70
N LEU A 124 -11.45 -33.97 7.73
CA LEU A 124 -10.30 -33.13 8.05
C LEU A 124 -9.29 -33.12 6.90
N GLN A 125 -8.92 -34.28 6.34
CA GLN A 125 -8.06 -34.32 5.15
C GLN A 125 -8.68 -33.63 3.94
N GLY A 126 -10.01 -33.61 3.82
CA GLY A 126 -10.72 -32.82 2.82
C GLY A 126 -10.50 -31.32 3.00
N LEU A 127 -10.60 -30.83 4.24
CA LEU A 127 -10.35 -29.43 4.60
C LEU A 127 -8.88 -29.05 4.47
N LEU A 128 -7.95 -29.94 4.85
CA LEU A 128 -6.50 -29.74 4.74
C LEU A 128 -5.96 -29.79 3.30
N LYS A 129 -6.81 -30.08 2.30
CA LYS A 129 -6.44 -29.83 0.89
C LYS A 129 -6.34 -28.34 0.57
N ASP A 130 -7.05 -27.50 1.32
CA ASP A 130 -6.89 -26.06 1.21
C ASP A 130 -5.52 -25.67 1.83
N PRO A 131 -4.61 -25.06 1.05
CA PRO A 131 -3.27 -24.70 1.54
C PRO A 131 -3.29 -23.70 2.70
N MET A 132 -4.32 -22.86 2.80
CA MET A 132 -4.48 -21.90 3.91
C MET A 132 -4.91 -22.63 5.18
N LEU A 133 -5.93 -23.48 5.11
CA LEU A 133 -6.39 -24.27 6.26
C LEU A 133 -5.31 -25.26 6.72
N SER A 134 -4.57 -25.85 5.78
CA SER A 134 -3.43 -26.71 6.07
C SER A 134 -2.34 -26.00 6.86
N ASN A 135 -1.91 -24.82 6.40
CA ASN A 135 -0.90 -24.03 7.13
C ASN A 135 -1.40 -23.57 8.50
N LEU A 136 -2.67 -23.15 8.60
CA LEU A 136 -3.26 -22.77 9.89
C LEU A 136 -3.25 -23.94 10.87
N PHE A 137 -3.65 -25.13 10.39
CA PHE A 137 -3.65 -26.35 11.18
C PHE A 137 -2.24 -26.70 11.68
N TYR A 138 -1.22 -26.61 10.83
CA TYR A 138 0.17 -26.89 11.25
C TYR A 138 0.73 -25.87 12.26
N HIS A 139 0.31 -24.61 12.20
CA HIS A 139 0.70 -23.61 13.21
C HIS A 139 -0.06 -23.86 14.52
N ALA A 140 -1.34 -24.21 14.44
CA ALA A 140 -2.16 -24.54 15.60
C ALA A 140 -1.68 -25.82 16.33
N GLU A 141 -1.29 -26.87 15.60
CA GLU A 141 -0.69 -28.08 16.19
C GLU A 141 0.61 -27.81 16.94
N ARG A 142 1.35 -26.77 16.55
CA ARG A 142 2.59 -26.35 17.21
C ARG A 142 2.35 -25.35 18.35
N ASP A 143 1.09 -25.07 18.68
CA ASP A 143 0.67 -24.06 19.66
C ASP A 143 1.21 -22.65 19.33
N ASP A 144 1.50 -22.39 18.05
CA ASP A 144 2.03 -21.12 17.55
C ASP A 144 0.89 -20.16 17.18
N SER A 145 0.23 -19.66 18.23
CA SER A 145 -0.88 -18.71 18.12
C SER A 145 -0.52 -17.41 17.38
N ALA A 146 0.75 -16.98 17.46
CA ALA A 146 1.24 -15.79 16.78
C ALA A 146 1.27 -15.98 15.25
N SER A 147 1.81 -17.11 14.77
CA SER A 147 1.83 -17.41 13.34
C SER A 147 0.44 -17.69 12.77
N CYS A 148 -0.44 -18.35 13.54
CA CYS A 148 -1.86 -18.51 13.19
C CYS A 148 -2.54 -17.15 12.97
N SER A 149 -2.38 -16.23 13.92
CA SER A 149 -2.96 -14.89 13.86
C SER A 149 -2.39 -14.08 12.69
N LEU A 150 -1.08 -14.16 12.47
CA LEU A 150 -0.40 -13.51 11.35
C LEU A 150 -0.88 -14.05 9.99
N GLN A 151 -1.11 -15.37 9.88
CA GLN A 151 -1.56 -16.01 8.65
C GLN A 151 -3.03 -15.66 8.32
N LEU A 152 -3.91 -15.67 9.34
CA LEU A 152 -5.29 -15.18 9.23
C LEU A 152 -5.31 -13.72 8.80
N TYR A 153 -4.48 -12.88 9.43
CA TYR A 153 -4.36 -11.47 9.10
C TYR A 153 -3.85 -11.26 7.66
N LYS A 154 -2.78 -11.96 7.24
CA LYS A 154 -2.29 -11.94 5.86
C LYS A 154 -3.38 -12.34 4.85
N THR A 155 -4.24 -13.29 5.22
CA THR A 155 -5.33 -13.77 4.34
C THR A 155 -6.47 -12.76 4.27
N LEU A 156 -6.86 -12.15 5.39
CA LEU A 156 -7.83 -11.06 5.42
C LEU A 156 -7.37 -9.88 4.57
N VAL A 157 -6.08 -9.55 4.67
CA VAL A 157 -5.45 -8.51 3.86
C VAL A 157 -5.40 -8.92 2.39
N SER A 158 -5.00 -10.16 2.06
CA SER A 158 -4.92 -10.61 0.67
C SER A 158 -6.27 -10.64 -0.04
N ASN A 159 -7.33 -10.91 0.73
CA ASN A 159 -8.72 -10.94 0.26
C ASN A 159 -9.42 -9.58 0.36
N SER A 160 -8.75 -8.55 0.90
CA SER A 160 -9.29 -7.20 0.92
C SER A 160 -9.45 -6.68 -0.51
N LYS A 161 -10.62 -6.13 -0.79
CA LYS A 161 -10.96 -5.49 -2.07
C LYS A 161 -10.11 -4.24 -2.35
N ASP A 162 -9.36 -3.78 -1.35
CA ASP A 162 -8.54 -2.56 -1.36
C ASP A 162 -7.04 -2.85 -1.56
N VAL A 163 -6.67 -4.07 -1.93
CA VAL A 163 -5.29 -4.43 -2.22
C VAL A 163 -4.97 -4.33 -3.70
N LEU A 164 -3.73 -3.91 -4.02
CA LEU A 164 -3.15 -3.96 -5.37
C LEU A 164 -2.99 -5.41 -5.81
N GLN A 165 -3.90 -5.87 -6.67
CA GLN A 165 -3.88 -7.22 -7.25
C GLN A 165 -3.22 -7.24 -8.63
N ASN A 166 -3.39 -6.20 -9.43
CA ASN A 166 -2.70 -6.03 -10.72
C ASN A 166 -1.65 -4.92 -10.56
N PRO A 167 -0.36 -5.17 -10.84
CA PRO A 167 0.67 -4.14 -10.79
C PRO A 167 0.57 -3.10 -11.91
N ASP A 168 -0.13 -3.39 -13.00
CA ASP A 168 -0.22 -2.48 -14.13
C ASP A 168 -1.15 -1.29 -13.86
N LEU A 169 -1.00 -0.25 -14.67
CA LEU A 169 -1.85 0.93 -14.62
C LEU A 169 -3.17 0.64 -15.33
N VAL A 170 -4.13 0.08 -14.58
CA VAL A 170 -5.43 -0.38 -15.09
C VAL A 170 -6.61 0.30 -14.39
N PHE A 171 -7.78 0.25 -15.02
CA PHE A 171 -8.99 0.93 -14.56
C PHE A 171 -9.41 0.49 -13.15
N GLU A 172 -9.28 -0.80 -12.84
CA GLU A 172 -9.61 -1.37 -11.53
C GLU A 172 -8.81 -0.72 -10.39
N ASN A 173 -7.56 -0.34 -10.66
CA ASN A 173 -6.70 0.31 -9.68
C ASN A 173 -7.15 1.75 -9.41
N ILE A 174 -7.61 2.49 -10.43
CA ILE A 174 -8.20 3.83 -10.25
C ILE A 174 -9.56 3.73 -9.56
N ALA A 175 -10.38 2.74 -9.92
CA ALA A 175 -11.66 2.47 -9.28
C ALA A 175 -11.50 2.11 -7.79
N ARG A 176 -10.38 1.49 -7.38
CA ARG A 176 -10.05 1.31 -5.97
C ARG A 176 -9.86 2.65 -5.25
N VAL A 177 -9.15 3.60 -5.86
CA VAL A 177 -8.98 4.95 -5.29
C VAL A 177 -10.34 5.64 -5.14
N LYS A 178 -11.22 5.55 -6.15
CA LYS A 178 -12.60 6.07 -6.06
C LYS A 178 -13.37 5.46 -4.90
N ARG A 179 -13.40 4.13 -4.78
CA ARG A 179 -14.09 3.43 -3.68
C ARG A 179 -13.59 3.86 -2.31
N PHE A 180 -12.28 4.07 -2.18
CA PHE A 180 -11.68 4.55 -0.94
C PHE A 180 -12.07 6.00 -0.62
N ALA A 181 -12.15 6.87 -1.63
CA ALA A 181 -12.65 8.24 -1.48
C ALA A 181 -14.13 8.24 -1.08
N ASP A 182 -14.97 7.45 -1.75
CA ASP A 182 -16.40 7.32 -1.49
C ASP A 182 -16.69 6.78 -0.09
N HIS A 183 -15.92 5.78 0.34
CA HIS A 183 -16.04 5.22 1.68
C HIS A 183 -15.75 6.26 2.77
N ARG A 184 -14.87 7.23 2.49
CA ARG A 184 -14.61 8.39 3.37
C ARG A 184 -15.53 9.56 3.13
N GLN A 185 -16.51 9.44 2.23
CA GLN A 185 -17.38 10.55 1.83
C GLN A 185 -16.58 11.77 1.34
N TYR A 186 -15.42 11.52 0.73
CA TYR A 186 -14.53 12.55 0.23
C TYR A 186 -14.90 12.95 -1.19
N THR A 187 -15.28 14.22 -1.38
CA THR A 187 -15.70 14.79 -2.67
C THR A 187 -14.64 15.69 -3.31
N GLY A 188 -13.45 15.74 -2.71
CA GLY A 188 -12.39 16.64 -3.13
C GLY A 188 -11.48 16.13 -4.24
N PRO A 189 -10.46 16.95 -4.58
CA PRO A 189 -9.47 16.58 -5.56
C PRO A 189 -8.51 15.49 -5.06
N ILE A 190 -7.94 14.73 -6.00
CA ILE A 190 -6.96 13.67 -5.72
C ILE A 190 -5.64 14.00 -6.42
N ALA A 191 -4.55 13.85 -5.69
CA ALA A 191 -3.19 14.02 -6.20
C ALA A 191 -2.61 12.66 -6.59
N PHE A 192 -1.79 12.64 -7.63
CA PHE A 192 -0.98 11.50 -8.02
C PHE A 192 0.49 11.88 -8.01
N ALA A 193 1.35 10.93 -7.69
CA ALA A 193 2.80 11.08 -7.77
C ALA A 193 3.40 9.77 -8.27
N GLY A 194 4.47 9.87 -9.04
CA GLY A 194 5.20 8.72 -9.52
C GLY A 194 6.69 8.92 -9.38
N ASP A 195 7.40 7.91 -8.91
CA ASP A 195 8.87 7.91 -8.85
C ASP A 195 9.42 6.50 -9.08
N CYS A 196 10.70 6.41 -9.41
CA CYS A 196 11.44 5.19 -9.64
C CYS A 196 12.36 4.84 -8.47
N THR A 197 12.34 3.58 -8.07
CA THR A 197 13.36 3.03 -7.18
C THR A 197 14.11 1.88 -7.85
N LYS A 198 15.39 1.71 -7.49
CA LYS A 198 16.21 0.60 -7.98
C LYS A 198 15.72 -0.72 -7.38
N VAL A 199 15.63 -1.74 -8.22
CA VAL A 199 15.38 -3.13 -7.82
C VAL A 199 16.56 -4.00 -8.21
N ARG A 200 16.74 -5.11 -7.49
CA ARG A 200 17.69 -6.13 -7.93
C ARG A 200 17.16 -6.82 -9.21
N PRO A 201 17.92 -6.81 -10.32
CA PRO A 201 17.49 -7.47 -11.55
C PRO A 201 17.31 -8.97 -11.35
N ARG A 202 16.08 -9.46 -11.49
CA ARG A 202 15.74 -10.88 -11.36
C ARG A 202 14.37 -11.18 -11.97
N LEU A 203 14.30 -12.26 -12.75
CA LEU A 203 13.03 -12.86 -13.16
C LEU A 203 12.55 -13.83 -12.08
N ALA A 204 11.26 -13.80 -11.77
CA ALA A 204 10.66 -14.68 -10.78
C ALA A 204 9.28 -15.16 -11.24
N TYR A 205 9.05 -16.46 -11.17
CA TYR A 205 7.71 -17.02 -11.34
C TYR A 205 6.83 -16.67 -10.15
N SER A 206 5.59 -16.27 -10.39
CA SER A 206 4.60 -16.06 -9.34
C SER A 206 3.27 -16.74 -9.66
N SER A 207 2.89 -17.68 -8.79
CA SER A 207 1.55 -18.28 -8.76
C SER A 207 0.49 -17.32 -8.20
N HIS A 208 0.89 -16.39 -7.32
CA HIS A 208 -0.02 -15.45 -6.67
C HIS A 208 -0.68 -14.47 -7.63
N PHE A 209 -0.04 -14.19 -8.77
CA PHE A 209 -0.57 -13.29 -9.79
C PHE A 209 -1.20 -14.05 -10.97
N GLY A 210 -1.42 -15.37 -10.88
CA GLY A 210 -2.04 -16.16 -11.95
C GLY A 210 -1.06 -16.86 -12.90
N GLY A 211 0.17 -17.13 -12.44
CA GLY A 211 1.16 -17.92 -13.17
C GLY A 211 1.99 -17.11 -14.17
N TYR A 212 2.65 -16.05 -13.71
CA TYR A 212 3.42 -15.13 -14.57
C TYR A 212 4.90 -15.11 -14.23
N ILE A 213 5.73 -14.78 -15.21
CA ILE A 213 7.12 -14.35 -14.97
C ILE A 213 7.14 -12.86 -14.69
N LEU A 214 7.52 -12.51 -13.47
CA LEU A 214 7.64 -11.14 -12.99
C LEU A 214 9.10 -10.65 -13.07
N GLY A 215 9.28 -9.34 -13.09
CA GLY A 215 10.60 -8.70 -13.12
C GLY A 215 11.16 -8.48 -14.53
N SER A 216 10.33 -8.66 -15.56
CA SER A 216 10.60 -8.21 -16.92
C SER A 216 9.83 -6.92 -17.23
N THR A 217 10.32 -6.12 -18.18
CA THR A 217 9.61 -4.97 -18.78
C THR A 217 8.73 -5.35 -19.97
N LEU A 218 8.63 -6.66 -20.28
CA LEU A 218 7.67 -7.17 -21.25
C LEU A 218 6.23 -7.00 -20.73
N PRO A 219 5.23 -6.87 -21.62
CA PRO A 219 3.82 -6.80 -21.21
C PRO A 219 3.43 -7.99 -20.33
N LEU A 220 2.67 -7.74 -19.27
CA LEU A 220 2.31 -8.77 -18.30
C LEU A 220 1.55 -9.93 -18.96
N ASP A 221 0.63 -9.64 -19.89
CA ASP A 221 -0.13 -10.65 -20.63
C ASP A 221 0.75 -11.60 -21.45
N GLU A 222 1.90 -11.12 -21.94
CA GLU A 222 2.88 -11.93 -22.67
C GLU A 222 3.76 -12.76 -21.74
N CYS A 223 3.81 -12.43 -20.44
CA CYS A 223 4.61 -13.11 -19.44
C CYS A 223 3.87 -14.26 -18.75
N LYS A 224 2.67 -14.61 -19.22
CA LYS A 224 1.84 -15.69 -18.66
C LYS A 224 2.39 -17.05 -19.08
N ILE A 225 2.57 -17.95 -18.12
CA ILE A 225 2.98 -19.33 -18.36
C ILE A 225 1.75 -20.20 -18.52
N LYS A 226 1.63 -20.86 -19.68
CA LYS A 226 0.60 -21.87 -19.95
C LYS A 226 1.20 -23.28 -19.96
N HIS A 227 2.42 -23.41 -20.46
CA HIS A 227 3.18 -24.65 -20.57
C HIS A 227 4.60 -24.47 -20.02
N SER A 228 5.26 -25.57 -19.64
CA SER A 228 6.61 -25.51 -19.06
C SER A 228 7.63 -24.84 -19.99
N ASP A 229 7.51 -25.08 -21.30
CA ASP A 229 8.44 -24.56 -22.33
C ASP A 229 8.34 -23.03 -22.48
N ASP A 230 7.24 -22.42 -22.03
CA ASP A 230 7.08 -20.96 -22.03
C ASP A 230 8.12 -20.29 -21.13
N ILE A 231 8.59 -20.97 -20.08
CA ILE A 231 9.56 -20.43 -19.13
C ILE A 231 10.88 -20.14 -19.84
N ASP A 232 11.44 -21.13 -20.54
CA ASP A 232 12.72 -20.98 -21.21
C ASP A 232 12.64 -19.96 -22.33
N ARG A 233 11.55 -19.97 -23.10
CA ARG A 233 11.30 -18.99 -24.16
C ARG A 233 11.26 -17.56 -23.61
N LEU A 234 10.52 -17.33 -22.52
CA LEU A 234 10.39 -16.00 -21.92
C LEU A 234 11.70 -15.54 -21.29
N VAL A 235 12.44 -16.43 -20.62
CA VAL A 235 13.75 -16.11 -20.04
C VAL A 235 14.76 -15.76 -21.14
N GLN A 236 14.81 -16.52 -22.23
CA GLN A 236 15.68 -16.23 -23.37
C GLN A 236 15.30 -14.91 -24.04
N ARG A 237 14.02 -14.67 -24.28
CA ARG A 237 13.52 -13.41 -24.84
C ARG A 237 13.88 -12.21 -23.96
N ALA A 238 13.64 -12.30 -22.65
CA ALA A 238 13.95 -11.23 -21.72
C ALA A 238 15.47 -10.92 -21.68
N LYS A 239 16.33 -11.94 -21.84
CA LYS A 239 17.79 -11.74 -21.98
C LYS A 239 18.15 -11.09 -23.32
N ALA A 240 17.60 -11.59 -24.43
CA ALA A 240 17.89 -11.09 -25.77
C ALA A 240 17.47 -9.62 -25.95
N GLU A 241 16.29 -9.26 -25.46
CA GLU A 241 15.74 -7.90 -25.52
C GLU A 241 16.27 -6.99 -24.40
N LYS A 242 17.12 -7.51 -23.49
CA LYS A 242 17.59 -6.80 -22.28
C LYS A 242 16.44 -6.23 -21.44
N ALA A 243 15.34 -6.97 -21.37
CA ALA A 243 14.08 -6.58 -20.76
C ALA A 243 13.98 -7.00 -19.28
N ILE A 244 15.10 -7.23 -18.58
CA ILE A 244 15.09 -7.51 -17.14
C ILE A 244 15.07 -6.19 -16.38
N ALA A 245 14.07 -6.01 -15.51
CA ALA A 245 13.87 -4.77 -14.78
C ALA A 245 15.05 -4.47 -13.84
N SER A 246 15.55 -3.25 -13.90
CA SER A 246 16.57 -2.70 -12.98
C SER A 246 15.99 -1.66 -12.02
N GLN A 247 14.80 -1.16 -12.36
CA GLN A 247 14.05 -0.19 -11.60
C GLN A 247 12.55 -0.56 -11.65
N VAL A 248 11.79 0.05 -10.74
CA VAL A 248 10.32 -0.01 -10.74
C VAL A 248 9.80 1.41 -10.54
N ARG A 249 8.88 1.82 -11.42
CA ARG A 249 8.12 3.05 -11.27
C ARG A 249 6.88 2.77 -10.46
N VAL A 250 6.77 3.38 -9.29
CA VAL A 250 5.58 3.27 -8.43
C VAL A 250 4.76 4.52 -8.60
N ILE A 251 3.51 4.35 -9.02
CA ILE A 251 2.52 5.43 -9.09
C ILE A 251 1.62 5.29 -7.88
N MET A 252 1.47 6.36 -7.11
CA MET A 252 0.63 6.41 -5.93
C MET A 252 -0.35 7.58 -6.02
N SER A 253 -1.52 7.41 -5.41
CA SER A 253 -2.51 8.47 -5.23
C SER A 253 -2.59 8.90 -3.77
N LYS A 254 -2.83 10.18 -3.53
CA LYS A 254 -3.05 10.75 -2.21
C LYS A 254 -4.32 11.60 -2.24
N LEU A 255 -5.25 11.28 -1.34
CA LEU A 255 -6.28 12.24 -0.94
C LEU A 255 -5.54 13.33 -0.14
N PRO A 256 -5.64 14.62 -0.50
CA PRO A 256 -4.98 15.75 0.18
C PRO A 256 -5.54 16.02 1.60
N LEU A 257 -5.69 14.98 2.40
CA LEU A 257 -6.08 15.00 3.79
C LEU A 257 -4.94 14.41 4.64
N PRO A 258 -4.59 15.01 5.78
CA PRO A 258 -3.51 14.53 6.64
C PRO A 258 -3.72 13.07 7.12
N ASP A 259 -4.95 12.72 7.49
CA ASP A 259 -5.35 11.43 8.06
C ASP A 259 -5.61 10.33 7.01
N ALA A 260 -5.69 10.69 5.73
CA ALA A 260 -5.90 9.72 4.65
C ALA A 260 -4.56 9.09 4.21
N PRO A 261 -4.34 7.77 4.29
CA PRO A 261 -3.14 7.15 3.75
C PRO A 261 -3.09 7.29 2.22
N PRO A 262 -1.89 7.44 1.62
CA PRO A 262 -1.74 7.28 0.18
C PRO A 262 -1.99 5.82 -0.22
N LEU A 263 -2.35 5.61 -1.48
CA LEU A 263 -2.62 4.30 -2.04
C LEU A 263 -1.68 4.06 -3.22
N ALA A 264 -1.07 2.88 -3.26
CA ALA A 264 -0.38 2.41 -4.47
C ALA A 264 -1.42 2.19 -5.59
N VAL A 265 -1.14 2.70 -6.78
CA VAL A 265 -1.99 2.60 -7.97
C VAL A 265 -1.37 1.66 -8.99
N ALA A 266 -0.07 1.81 -9.26
CA ALA A 266 0.64 0.97 -10.21
C ALA A 266 2.11 0.76 -9.79
N MET A 267 2.69 -0.34 -10.25
CA MET A 267 4.09 -0.72 -10.10
C MET A 267 4.62 -1.26 -11.42
N LEU A 268 5.20 -0.36 -12.21
CA LEU A 268 5.62 -0.65 -13.57
C LEU A 268 7.12 -0.99 -13.58
N SER A 269 7.46 -2.16 -14.11
CA SER A 269 8.85 -2.57 -14.27
C SER A 269 9.54 -1.73 -15.34
N THR A 270 10.76 -1.28 -15.07
CA THR A 270 11.55 -0.50 -16.04
C THR A 270 13.04 -0.85 -15.99
N THR A 271 13.74 -0.57 -17.09
CA THR A 271 15.20 -0.66 -17.18
C THR A 271 15.91 0.66 -16.82
N GLY A 272 15.14 1.68 -16.40
CA GLY A 272 15.63 3.03 -16.18
C GLY A 272 15.81 3.83 -17.47
N LYS A 273 15.21 3.36 -18.57
CA LYS A 273 15.20 4.00 -19.90
C LYS A 273 13.83 4.60 -20.24
N ASP A 274 13.03 4.90 -19.23
CA ASP A 274 11.74 5.56 -19.43
C ASP A 274 11.96 6.88 -20.18
N ASN A 275 11.07 7.20 -21.11
CA ASN A 275 11.07 8.48 -21.79
C ASN A 275 9.92 9.36 -21.30
N SER A 276 10.02 10.66 -21.54
CA SER A 276 9.01 11.63 -21.13
C SER A 276 7.62 11.34 -21.72
N ARG A 277 7.55 10.75 -22.92
CA ARG A 277 6.29 10.37 -23.57
C ARG A 277 5.59 9.21 -22.87
N GLN A 278 6.33 8.24 -22.34
CA GLN A 278 5.75 7.15 -21.55
C GLN A 278 5.14 7.69 -20.25
N ILE A 279 5.86 8.58 -19.55
CA ILE A 279 5.36 9.23 -18.32
C ILE A 279 4.10 10.06 -18.63
N HIS A 280 4.14 10.86 -19.70
CA HIS A 280 2.99 11.60 -20.20
C HIS A 280 1.79 10.68 -20.50
N ASN A 281 2.00 9.57 -21.20
CA ASN A 281 0.94 8.61 -21.51
C ASN A 281 0.33 8.00 -20.23
N HIS A 282 1.13 7.75 -19.18
CA HIS A 282 0.60 7.33 -17.89
C HIS A 282 -0.32 8.38 -17.27
N HIS A 283 0.07 9.67 -17.29
CA HIS A 283 -0.77 10.76 -16.80
C HIS A 283 -2.09 10.87 -17.57
N MET A 284 -2.04 10.82 -18.91
CA MET A 284 -3.23 10.87 -19.74
C MET A 284 -4.16 9.68 -19.52
N LEU A 285 -3.60 8.48 -19.37
CA LEU A 285 -4.39 7.29 -19.05
C LEU A 285 -5.07 7.43 -17.68
N ILE A 286 -4.37 7.95 -16.66
CA ILE A 286 -4.96 8.24 -15.35
C ILE A 286 -6.11 9.23 -15.48
N LEU A 287 -5.93 10.33 -16.23
CA LEU A 287 -6.99 11.33 -16.44
C LEU A 287 -8.21 10.74 -17.16
N GLN A 288 -8.01 9.90 -18.18
CA GLN A 288 -9.10 9.23 -18.90
C GLN A 288 -9.89 8.31 -17.96
N MET A 289 -9.20 7.49 -17.15
CA MET A 289 -9.85 6.59 -16.19
C MET A 289 -10.53 7.36 -15.07
N ALA A 290 -9.91 8.44 -14.58
CA ALA A 290 -10.47 9.31 -13.56
C ALA A 290 -11.75 10.01 -14.04
N ALA A 291 -11.76 10.52 -15.29
CA ALA A 291 -12.92 11.16 -15.88
C ALA A 291 -14.13 10.22 -15.97
N GLN A 292 -13.90 8.95 -16.35
CA GLN A 292 -14.96 7.93 -16.38
C GLN A 292 -15.54 7.61 -14.99
N LEU A 293 -14.77 7.81 -13.93
CA LEU A 293 -15.15 7.58 -12.53
C LEU A 293 -15.64 8.86 -11.83
N ASP A 294 -15.78 9.97 -12.55
CA ASP A 294 -16.05 11.31 -12.01
C ASP A 294 -15.09 11.71 -10.86
N MET A 295 -13.83 11.27 -10.97
CA MET A 295 -12.76 11.65 -10.05
C MET A 295 -12.09 12.94 -10.50
N LYS A 296 -11.95 13.89 -9.57
CA LYS A 296 -11.24 15.15 -9.84
C LYS A 296 -9.76 14.96 -9.53
N VAL A 297 -8.91 15.05 -10.55
CA VAL A 297 -7.44 15.01 -10.40
C VAL A 297 -6.92 16.44 -10.35
N ILE A 298 -6.06 16.76 -9.37
CA ILE A 298 -5.54 18.12 -9.17
C ILE A 298 -4.07 18.28 -9.52
N SER A 299 -3.25 17.25 -9.32
CA SER A 299 -1.82 17.34 -9.54
C SER A 299 -1.19 16.00 -9.88
N PHE A 300 -0.12 16.08 -10.68
CA PHE A 300 0.87 15.03 -10.87
C PHE A 300 2.20 15.54 -10.31
N ALA A 301 2.59 15.06 -9.13
CA ALA A 301 3.86 15.43 -8.51
C ALA A 301 5.03 14.67 -9.15
N ALA A 302 6.16 15.36 -9.26
CA ALA A 302 7.37 14.90 -9.93
C ALA A 302 8.63 15.39 -9.18
N ASP A 303 9.72 14.64 -9.28
CA ASP A 303 11.00 14.89 -8.59
C ASP A 303 11.87 15.96 -9.27
N GLY A 304 11.42 16.48 -10.42
CA GLY A 304 12.10 17.51 -11.18
C GLY A 304 13.24 17.00 -12.07
N THR A 305 13.35 15.69 -12.29
CA THR A 305 14.24 15.14 -13.32
C THR A 305 13.92 15.71 -14.71
N ALA A 306 14.92 15.78 -15.59
CA ALA A 306 14.74 16.32 -16.94
C ALA A 306 13.65 15.58 -17.74
N LEU A 307 13.49 14.27 -17.50
CA LEU A 307 12.46 13.44 -18.13
C LEU A 307 11.06 13.82 -17.64
N GLU A 308 10.89 14.01 -16.33
CA GLU A 308 9.59 14.39 -15.75
C GLU A 308 9.21 15.83 -16.08
N LEU A 309 10.17 16.76 -16.11
CA LEU A 309 9.94 18.12 -16.60
C LEU A 309 9.52 18.16 -18.07
N ALA A 310 10.10 17.29 -18.90
CA ALA A 310 9.70 17.15 -20.30
C ALA A 310 8.30 16.55 -20.41
N ALA A 311 7.93 15.58 -19.56
CA ALA A 311 6.59 15.01 -19.53
C ALA A 311 5.54 16.05 -19.08
N LEU A 312 5.85 16.87 -18.08
CA LEU A 312 5.01 17.99 -17.68
C LEU A 312 4.85 19.04 -18.79
N SER A 313 5.91 19.30 -19.56
CA SER A 313 5.81 20.21 -20.71
C SER A 313 4.91 19.66 -21.84
N LEU A 314 4.81 18.33 -21.97
CA LEU A 314 3.83 17.70 -22.86
C LEU A 314 2.40 17.88 -22.32
N MET A 315 2.20 17.69 -21.01
CA MET A 315 0.90 17.93 -20.36
C MET A 315 0.41 19.36 -20.55
N ASP A 316 1.30 20.35 -20.48
CA ASP A 316 0.95 21.77 -20.69
C ASP A 316 0.46 22.06 -22.12
N ALA A 317 0.83 21.21 -23.10
CA ALA A 317 0.45 21.35 -24.49
C ALA A 317 -0.85 20.61 -24.84
N GLU A 318 -1.41 19.82 -23.93
CA GLU A 318 -2.65 19.08 -24.15
C GLU A 318 -3.87 20.02 -24.19
N SER A 319 -4.78 19.76 -25.13
CA SER A 319 -6.00 20.56 -25.29
C SER A 319 -7.07 20.13 -24.29
N SER A 320 -7.55 21.06 -23.48
CA SER A 320 -8.70 20.84 -22.60
C SER A 320 -9.98 21.44 -23.20
N PRO A 321 -11.14 20.76 -23.08
CA PRO A 321 -12.43 21.33 -23.46
C PRO A 321 -12.88 22.46 -22.52
N ILE A 322 -12.32 22.50 -21.31
CA ILE A 322 -12.54 23.57 -20.33
C ILE A 322 -11.38 24.58 -20.45
N PRO A 323 -11.65 25.90 -20.47
CA PRO A 323 -10.59 26.90 -20.47
C PRO A 323 -9.60 26.64 -19.33
N PRO A 324 -8.29 26.63 -19.60
CA PRO A 324 -7.31 26.48 -18.54
C PRO A 324 -7.41 27.65 -17.56
N VAL A 325 -7.03 27.43 -16.31
CA VAL A 325 -6.74 28.54 -15.38
C VAL A 325 -5.46 29.21 -15.90
N ILE A 326 -5.62 30.30 -16.64
CA ILE A 326 -4.50 31.03 -17.22
C ILE A 326 -3.95 31.98 -16.16
N TYR A 327 -2.80 31.64 -15.62
CA TYR A 327 -1.91 32.57 -14.93
C TYR A 327 -0.73 32.87 -15.87
N ASP A 328 -0.84 33.95 -16.63
CA ASP A 328 0.09 34.25 -17.72
C ASP A 328 1.34 34.96 -17.19
N HIS A 329 2.51 34.32 -17.31
CA HIS A 329 3.80 34.99 -17.08
C HIS A 329 4.91 34.36 -17.94
N PRO A 330 5.48 35.09 -18.93
CA PRO A 330 6.48 34.53 -19.84
C PRO A 330 7.81 34.24 -19.13
N ALA A 331 8.42 33.06 -19.39
CA ALA A 331 9.75 32.67 -18.95
C ALA A 331 10.64 32.31 -20.16
N SER A 332 11.91 32.72 -20.14
CA SER A 332 12.82 32.67 -21.31
C SER A 332 14.09 31.82 -21.10
N GLY A 333 14.51 31.13 -22.17
CA GLY A 333 15.88 30.79 -22.65
C GLY A 333 16.93 30.08 -21.76
N PHE A 334 17.66 29.10 -22.35
CA PHE A 334 18.60 28.13 -21.78
C PHE A 334 20.10 28.54 -21.77
N SER A 335 20.86 28.14 -20.73
CA SER A 335 22.34 27.89 -20.71
C SER A 335 22.88 27.41 -19.33
N HIS A 336 23.85 26.48 -19.29
CA HIS A 336 24.38 25.68 -18.14
C HIS A 336 24.70 26.38 -16.79
N GLY A 337 24.69 25.59 -15.70
CA GLY A 337 24.68 26.05 -14.29
C GLY A 337 26.01 26.38 -13.60
N THR A 338 25.90 26.79 -12.33
CA THR A 338 26.83 27.66 -11.60
C THR A 338 27.44 27.07 -10.32
N HIS A 339 28.67 27.49 -10.01
CA HIS A 339 29.36 27.28 -8.71
C HIS A 339 29.28 28.50 -7.76
N THR A 340 28.62 29.58 -8.18
CA THR A 340 28.56 30.87 -7.47
C THR A 340 27.21 31.52 -7.72
N ALA A 341 26.56 32.00 -6.66
CA ALA A 341 25.38 32.86 -6.75
C ALA A 341 25.79 34.31 -6.45
N SER A 342 25.33 35.27 -7.24
CA SER A 342 25.71 36.68 -7.08
C SER A 342 24.48 37.58 -7.06
N LEU A 343 24.47 38.58 -6.18
CA LEU A 343 23.42 39.60 -6.12
C LEU A 343 24.05 40.94 -5.69
N GLY A 344 23.99 41.95 -6.57
CA GLY A 344 24.69 43.20 -6.37
C GLY A 344 26.22 43.01 -6.32
N VAL A 345 26.84 43.59 -5.31
CA VAL A 345 28.26 43.37 -4.96
C VAL A 345 28.48 42.10 -4.12
N GLY A 346 27.40 41.48 -3.65
CA GLY A 346 27.45 40.28 -2.84
C GLY A 346 27.58 39.01 -3.68
N TYR A 347 28.28 38.02 -3.12
CA TYR A 347 28.38 36.69 -3.68
C TYR A 347 28.21 35.63 -2.59
N LEU A 348 27.67 34.49 -2.98
CA LEU A 348 27.56 33.29 -2.17
C LEU A 348 28.34 32.17 -2.87
N VAL A 349 29.36 31.68 -2.19
CA VAL A 349 30.16 30.53 -2.60
C VAL A 349 30.16 29.49 -1.49
N ASN A 350 30.63 28.27 -1.76
CA ASN A 350 30.70 27.23 -0.72
C ASN A 350 31.49 27.68 0.52
N ARG A 351 32.55 28.49 0.34
CA ARG A 351 33.30 29.08 1.46
C ARG A 351 32.42 29.95 2.37
N SER A 352 31.49 30.74 1.82
CA SER A 352 30.53 31.53 2.60
C SER A 352 29.65 30.64 3.49
N LEU A 353 29.30 29.43 3.02
CA LEU A 353 28.54 28.47 3.80
C LEU A 353 29.39 27.82 4.90
N VAL A 354 30.66 27.53 4.63
CA VAL A 354 31.61 27.03 5.64
C VAL A 354 31.82 28.08 6.73
N GLU A 355 31.99 29.35 6.36
CA GLU A 355 32.11 30.47 7.30
C GLU A 355 30.83 30.61 8.15
N LEU A 356 29.64 30.52 7.55
CA LEU A 356 28.37 30.50 8.26
C LEU A 356 28.28 29.35 9.27
N TYR A 357 28.69 28.14 8.87
CA TYR A 357 28.76 26.98 9.77
C TYR A 357 29.71 27.23 10.94
N GLU A 358 30.89 27.81 10.69
CA GLU A 358 31.89 28.12 11.71
C GLU A 358 31.41 29.16 12.73
N THR A 359 30.42 30.00 12.39
CA THR A 359 29.80 30.91 13.37
C THR A 359 29.02 30.19 14.47
N GLY A 360 28.58 28.95 14.26
CA GLY A 360 27.73 28.19 15.17
C GLY A 360 26.27 28.68 15.26
N ASN A 361 25.93 29.82 14.68
CA ASN A 361 24.62 30.46 14.82
C ASN A 361 23.62 30.05 13.73
N GLY A 362 24.09 29.52 12.59
CA GLY A 362 23.24 29.20 11.44
C GLY A 362 22.46 27.89 11.55
N GLY A 363 22.65 27.09 12.62
CA GLY A 363 21.99 25.78 12.76
C GLY A 363 22.44 24.72 11.74
N LEU A 364 23.52 24.99 11.00
CA LEU A 364 24.15 24.06 10.07
C LEU A 364 25.00 23.01 10.82
N VAL A 365 25.07 21.81 10.26
CA VAL A 365 26.00 20.76 10.73
C VAL A 365 27.14 20.57 9.74
N GLN A 366 28.24 19.93 10.18
CA GLN A 366 29.43 19.77 9.36
C GLN A 366 29.14 19.09 8.01
N SER A 367 28.24 18.10 7.99
CA SER A 367 27.82 17.39 6.78
C SER A 367 27.03 18.25 5.79
N ASP A 368 26.54 19.44 6.20
CA ASP A 368 25.82 20.36 5.31
C ASP A 368 26.75 21.16 4.41
N VAL A 369 28.01 21.31 4.82
CA VAL A 369 28.99 22.19 4.16
C VAL A 369 30.24 21.45 3.70
N LYS A 370 30.61 20.36 4.38
CA LYS A 370 31.77 19.50 4.08
C LYS A 370 31.29 18.09 3.75
N ASN A 371 31.75 17.54 2.63
CA ASN A 371 31.35 16.21 2.13
C ASN A 371 29.82 16.04 2.06
N VAL A 372 29.15 17.05 1.51
CA VAL A 372 27.69 17.14 1.46
C VAL A 372 27.09 15.90 0.79
N ASP A 373 26.25 15.20 1.53
CA ASP A 373 25.39 14.18 0.94
C ASP A 373 24.32 14.89 0.11
N LYS A 374 24.43 14.77 -1.22
CA LYS A 374 23.50 15.41 -2.16
C LYS A 374 22.07 14.85 -2.08
N LYS A 375 21.86 13.82 -1.25
CA LYS A 375 20.55 13.22 -0.96
C LYS A 375 20.03 13.58 0.43
N ASP A 376 20.75 14.41 1.19
CA ASP A 376 20.27 14.91 2.48
C ASP A 376 19.41 16.17 2.30
N ASP A 377 18.11 15.98 2.13
CA ASP A 377 17.14 17.09 2.12
C ASP A 377 17.15 17.88 3.42
N GLY A 378 17.54 17.26 4.54
CA GLY A 378 17.72 17.93 5.81
C GLY A 378 18.81 19.01 5.76
N ALA A 379 19.88 18.80 4.99
CA ALA A 379 20.92 19.81 4.78
C ALA A 379 20.37 21.03 4.04
N ALA A 380 19.57 20.80 2.99
CA ALA A 380 18.89 21.88 2.27
C ALA A 380 17.89 22.62 3.17
N ARG A 381 17.07 21.88 3.95
CA ARG A 381 16.12 22.46 4.91
C ARG A 381 16.83 23.34 5.93
N ARG A 382 17.95 22.89 6.52
CA ARG A 382 18.74 23.68 7.48
C ARG A 382 19.34 24.92 6.84
N LEU A 383 19.84 24.82 5.61
CA LEU A 383 20.43 25.95 4.88
C LEU A 383 19.42 27.07 4.59
N PHE A 384 18.19 26.71 4.23
CA PHE A 384 17.13 27.68 3.95
C PHE A 384 16.26 28.01 5.17
N HIS A 385 16.60 27.47 6.34
CA HIS A 385 15.89 27.73 7.59
C HIS A 385 16.13 29.16 8.08
N HIS A 386 15.16 29.71 8.82
CA HIS A 386 15.26 31.07 9.36
C HIS A 386 16.51 31.30 10.22
N ASN A 387 17.01 30.28 10.93
CA ASN A 387 18.27 30.38 11.70
C ASN A 387 19.49 30.68 10.82
N ALA A 388 19.68 29.90 9.74
CA ALA A 388 20.78 30.11 8.81
C ALA A 388 20.67 31.49 8.16
N LEU A 389 19.45 31.87 7.82
CA LEU A 389 19.17 33.10 7.12
C LEU A 389 19.37 34.34 8.02
N HIS A 390 18.83 34.33 9.23
CA HIS A 390 19.07 35.34 10.27
C HIS A 390 20.55 35.45 10.65
N ALA A 391 21.29 34.34 10.64
CA ALA A 391 22.74 34.37 10.85
C ALA A 391 23.51 35.02 9.68
N THR A 392 22.89 35.15 8.50
CA THR A 392 23.49 35.81 7.32
C THR A 392 22.93 37.21 7.01
N THR A 393 21.85 37.63 7.68
CA THR A 393 21.16 38.89 7.40
C THR A 393 20.95 39.73 8.65
N TYR A 394 20.98 41.06 8.49
CA TYR A 394 20.62 42.02 9.56
C TYR A 394 19.12 42.39 9.57
N CYS A 395 18.33 41.83 8.66
CA CYS A 395 16.90 42.11 8.45
C CYS A 395 16.12 40.83 8.09
N ASP A 396 14.79 40.90 8.20
CA ASP A 396 13.87 39.80 7.86
C ASP A 396 14.05 39.33 6.40
N PRO A 397 14.27 38.04 6.15
CA PRO A 397 14.76 37.56 4.87
C PRO A 397 13.74 36.85 3.95
N ALA A 398 13.95 36.91 2.62
CA ALA A 398 12.97 36.55 1.58
C ALA A 398 13.11 35.16 0.90
N ASN A 399 14.23 34.44 1.04
CA ASN A 399 14.51 33.23 0.23
C ASN A 399 14.20 31.87 0.91
N GLY A 400 14.06 31.83 2.24
CA GLY A 400 13.58 30.63 2.95
C GLY A 400 12.08 30.38 2.75
N GLU A 401 11.36 31.42 2.30
CA GLU A 401 9.90 31.45 2.30
C GLU A 401 9.25 30.51 1.28
N LEU A 402 9.90 30.16 0.16
CA LEU A 402 9.27 29.25 -0.83
C LEU A 402 9.14 27.83 -0.31
N ILE A 403 10.16 27.33 0.39
CA ILE A 403 10.16 25.97 0.95
C ILE A 403 9.13 25.91 2.09
N ASP A 404 9.14 26.92 2.97
CA ASP A 404 8.14 27.04 4.03
C ASP A 404 6.72 27.18 3.45
N ALA A 405 6.54 27.93 2.36
CA ALA A 405 5.26 28.04 1.66
C ALA A 405 4.75 26.73 1.07
N TRP A 406 5.60 25.72 0.83
CA TRP A 406 5.13 24.40 0.39
C TRP A 406 4.96 23.41 1.54
N ILE A 407 5.85 23.45 2.53
CA ILE A 407 6.01 22.38 3.53
C ILE A 407 5.40 22.75 4.89
N ASN A 408 5.31 24.03 5.24
CA ASN A 408 4.87 24.44 6.56
C ASN A 408 3.36 24.20 6.74
N ARG A 409 3.06 23.26 7.64
CA ARG A 409 1.71 22.74 7.90
C ARG A 409 0.79 23.69 8.66
N LYS A 410 1.35 24.77 9.21
CA LYS A 410 0.65 25.73 10.08
C LYS A 410 0.33 27.06 9.40
N LEU A 411 0.78 27.23 8.16
CA LEU A 411 0.47 28.45 7.41
C LEU A 411 -0.99 28.40 6.93
N ASP A 412 -1.60 29.59 6.88
CA ASP A 412 -2.84 29.77 6.16
C ASP A 412 -2.56 29.96 4.66
N ILE A 413 -3.62 29.85 3.85
CA ILE A 413 -3.55 30.01 2.39
C ILE A 413 -2.91 31.36 2.00
N GLU A 414 -3.18 32.43 2.74
CA GLU A 414 -2.59 33.75 2.46
C GLU A 414 -1.07 33.74 2.66
N SER A 415 -0.57 33.19 3.77
CA SER A 415 0.87 33.10 4.02
C SER A 415 1.57 32.21 2.99
N HIS A 416 0.94 31.11 2.58
CA HIS A 416 1.44 30.28 1.47
C HIS A 416 1.58 31.10 0.16
N LEU A 417 0.56 31.89 -0.17
CA LEU A 417 0.58 32.76 -1.35
C LEU A 417 1.64 33.86 -1.25
N GLN A 418 1.75 34.51 -0.10
CA GLN A 418 2.75 35.55 0.13
C GLN A 418 4.17 35.02 -0.09
N GLY A 419 4.49 33.84 0.46
CA GLY A 419 5.79 33.20 0.24
C GLY A 419 6.05 32.85 -1.23
N ALA A 420 5.05 32.32 -1.95
CA ALA A 420 5.18 32.07 -3.39
C ALA A 420 5.38 33.35 -4.21
N PHE A 421 4.61 34.41 -3.95
CA PHE A 421 4.76 35.69 -4.66
C PHE A 421 6.11 36.34 -4.39
N ARG A 422 6.55 36.39 -3.12
CA ARG A 422 7.86 36.94 -2.75
C ARG A 422 9.00 36.19 -3.45
N ALA A 423 8.97 34.86 -3.41
CA ALA A 423 9.93 34.04 -4.13
C ALA A 423 9.90 34.29 -5.65
N ARG A 424 8.71 34.41 -6.24
CA ARG A 424 8.53 34.67 -7.67
C ARG A 424 9.09 36.03 -8.08
N PHE A 425 8.80 37.07 -7.32
CA PHE A 425 9.33 38.42 -7.56
C PHE A 425 10.84 38.46 -7.38
N PHE A 426 11.36 37.83 -6.33
CA PHE A 426 12.79 37.71 -6.10
C PHE A 426 13.51 37.06 -7.29
N LEU A 427 13.03 35.91 -7.77
CA LEU A 427 13.61 35.20 -8.91
C LEU A 427 13.66 36.08 -10.18
N ARG A 428 12.59 36.85 -10.42
CA ARG A 428 12.52 37.79 -11.56
C ARG A 428 13.49 38.96 -11.42
N ILE A 429 13.53 39.60 -10.24
CA ILE A 429 14.43 40.72 -9.94
C ILE A 429 15.87 40.25 -10.05
N TRP A 430 16.20 39.11 -9.45
CA TRP A 430 17.54 38.53 -9.47
C TRP A 430 18.01 38.23 -10.90
N ARG A 431 17.16 37.59 -11.71
CA ARG A 431 17.50 37.33 -13.11
C ARG A 431 17.71 38.62 -13.91
N SER A 432 16.80 39.59 -13.78
CA SER A 432 16.91 40.88 -14.47
C SER A 432 18.20 41.60 -14.08
N HIS A 433 18.56 41.54 -12.80
CA HIS A 433 19.79 42.11 -12.28
C HIS A 433 21.04 41.45 -12.89
N ILE A 434 21.12 40.11 -12.93
CA ILE A 434 22.27 39.42 -13.55
C ILE A 434 22.35 39.69 -15.05
N VAL A 435 21.23 39.73 -15.76
CA VAL A 435 21.20 40.10 -17.19
C VAL A 435 21.73 41.51 -17.41
N HIS A 436 21.36 42.46 -16.55
CA HIS A 436 21.90 43.82 -16.60
C HIS A 436 23.42 43.85 -16.35
N LEU A 437 23.90 43.13 -15.33
CA LEU A 437 25.33 43.05 -15.04
C LEU A 437 26.14 42.36 -16.13
N THR A 438 25.58 41.33 -16.78
CA THR A 438 26.20 40.65 -17.93
C THR A 438 26.42 41.62 -19.09
N LYS A 439 25.49 42.57 -19.30
CA LYS A 439 25.66 43.63 -20.33
C LYS A 439 26.70 44.68 -19.93
N LYS A 440 26.76 45.04 -18.65
CA LYS A 440 27.64 46.10 -18.14
C LYS A 440 29.08 45.63 -17.93
N TYR A 441 29.25 44.38 -17.50
CA TYR A 441 30.52 43.76 -17.11
C TYR A 441 30.62 42.33 -17.68
N PRO A 442 30.71 42.18 -19.02
CA PRO A 442 30.64 40.87 -19.68
C PRO A 442 31.78 39.93 -19.30
N ASP A 443 32.94 40.47 -18.91
CA ASP A 443 34.10 39.67 -18.48
C ASP A 443 33.93 39.08 -17.08
N LEU A 444 33.02 39.64 -16.27
CA LEU A 444 32.82 39.26 -14.87
C LEU A 444 31.52 38.51 -14.63
N TYR A 445 30.45 38.87 -15.35
CA TYR A 445 29.12 38.31 -15.16
C TYR A 445 28.63 37.57 -16.40
N SER A 446 28.01 36.43 -16.16
CA SER A 446 27.21 35.75 -17.19
C SER A 446 26.03 35.04 -16.53
N THR A 447 24.94 34.88 -17.27
CA THR A 447 23.80 34.06 -16.81
C THR A 447 24.17 32.60 -16.59
N THR A 448 25.27 32.12 -17.19
CA THR A 448 25.80 30.77 -16.97
C THR A 448 26.66 30.62 -15.73
N ARG A 449 27.34 31.69 -15.28
CA ARG A 449 28.33 31.64 -14.18
C ARG A 449 27.94 32.43 -12.94
N SER A 450 26.92 33.27 -13.02
CA SER A 450 26.51 34.16 -11.93
C SER A 450 25.04 33.99 -11.54
N PHE A 451 24.31 33.09 -12.21
CA PHE A 451 22.89 32.82 -11.98
C PHE A 451 22.64 31.32 -11.91
N ILE A 452 21.58 30.91 -11.19
CA ILE A 452 21.20 29.49 -11.06
C ILE A 452 20.93 28.84 -12.42
N SER A 453 21.06 27.52 -12.45
CA SER A 453 20.85 26.75 -13.68
C SER A 453 19.44 26.98 -14.25
N PRO A 454 19.26 27.00 -15.58
CA PRO A 454 17.95 27.17 -16.20
C PRO A 454 16.92 26.13 -15.77
N PRO A 455 17.27 24.82 -15.63
CA PRO A 455 16.35 23.85 -15.06
C PRO A 455 15.89 24.24 -13.65
N CYS A 456 16.82 24.65 -12.79
CA CYS A 456 16.48 25.09 -11.43
C CYS A 456 15.60 26.35 -11.46
N PHE A 457 15.93 27.35 -12.27
CA PHE A 457 15.11 28.54 -12.44
C PHE A 457 13.70 28.19 -12.93
N LYS A 458 13.56 27.30 -13.93
CA LYS A 458 12.26 26.85 -14.45
C LYS A 458 11.47 26.12 -13.37
N ILE A 459 12.10 25.21 -12.62
CA ILE A 459 11.48 24.47 -11.51
C ILE A 459 10.97 25.46 -10.45
N LEU A 460 11.82 26.38 -9.98
CA LEU A 460 11.44 27.31 -8.91
C LEU A 460 10.30 28.24 -9.32
N ASN A 461 10.31 28.77 -10.55
CA ASN A 461 9.17 29.55 -11.04
C ASN A 461 7.91 28.68 -11.16
N ARG A 462 8.03 27.44 -11.67
CA ARG A 462 6.89 26.52 -11.76
C ARG A 462 6.34 26.16 -10.38
N LEU A 463 7.18 26.00 -9.35
CA LEU A 463 6.74 25.78 -7.98
C LEU A 463 5.97 26.99 -7.42
N CYS A 464 6.40 28.21 -7.71
CA CYS A 464 5.65 29.40 -7.33
C CYS A 464 4.28 29.46 -8.04
N ASP A 465 4.31 29.35 -9.37
CA ASP A 465 3.12 29.48 -10.22
C ASP A 465 2.10 28.34 -9.93
N SER A 466 2.58 27.12 -9.67
CA SER A 466 1.72 25.98 -9.30
C SER A 466 1.09 26.15 -7.93
N LEU A 467 1.81 26.67 -6.93
CA LEU A 467 1.23 26.89 -5.59
C LEU A 467 0.10 27.92 -5.67
N ILE A 468 0.31 29.00 -6.42
CA ILE A 468 -0.70 30.04 -6.65
C ILE A 468 -1.92 29.46 -7.37
N ALA A 469 -1.70 28.71 -8.46
CA ALA A 469 -2.78 28.07 -9.20
C ALA A 469 -3.58 27.08 -8.34
N LEU A 470 -2.90 26.27 -7.53
CA LEU A 470 -3.54 25.33 -6.61
C LEU A 470 -4.39 26.05 -5.58
N ALA A 471 -3.87 27.12 -4.96
CA ALA A 471 -4.62 27.91 -3.99
C ALA A 471 -5.89 28.53 -4.61
N ILE A 472 -5.81 29.04 -5.85
CA ILE A 472 -6.97 29.57 -6.59
C ILE A 472 -7.99 28.45 -6.83
N VAL A 473 -7.56 27.28 -7.31
CA VAL A 473 -8.45 26.15 -7.57
C VAL A 473 -9.13 25.66 -6.30
N TYR A 474 -8.41 25.57 -5.18
CA TYR A 474 -9.00 25.21 -3.90
C TYR A 474 -10.02 26.24 -3.42
N ALA A 475 -9.73 27.53 -3.55
CA ALA A 475 -10.66 28.57 -3.14
C ALA A 475 -11.94 28.61 -3.98
N GLU A 476 -11.84 28.39 -5.30
CA GLU A 476 -12.97 28.47 -6.23
C GLU A 476 -13.82 27.19 -6.25
N TYR A 477 -13.20 26.02 -6.21
CA TYR A 477 -13.89 24.74 -6.40
C TYR A 477 -14.01 23.89 -5.14
N TYR A 478 -13.13 24.09 -4.14
CA TYR A 478 -13.06 23.25 -2.93
C TYR A 478 -12.94 24.06 -1.62
N PRO A 479 -13.75 25.10 -1.38
CA PRO A 479 -13.59 26.01 -0.23
C PRO A 479 -13.81 25.33 1.13
N HIS A 480 -14.39 24.13 1.14
CA HIS A 480 -14.64 23.33 2.33
C HIS A 480 -13.54 22.31 2.65
N ILE A 481 -12.56 22.17 1.75
CA ILE A 481 -11.49 21.19 1.86
C ILE A 481 -10.21 21.90 2.29
N PRO A 482 -9.49 21.38 3.29
CA PRO A 482 -8.26 22.03 3.75
C PRO A 482 -7.21 22.03 2.64
N PHE A 483 -6.57 23.18 2.45
CA PHE A 483 -5.46 23.31 1.53
C PHE A 483 -4.18 22.83 2.20
N CYS A 484 -3.70 21.66 1.80
CA CYS A 484 -2.51 21.01 2.35
C CYS A 484 -1.43 20.80 1.27
N PRO A 485 -0.71 21.85 0.84
CA PRO A 485 0.22 21.77 -0.30
C PRO A 485 1.35 20.75 -0.11
N TRP A 486 1.79 20.51 1.13
CA TRP A 486 2.82 19.51 1.43
C TRP A 486 2.40 18.08 1.08
N LEU A 487 1.09 17.80 1.01
CA LEU A 487 0.55 16.49 0.60
C LEU A 487 0.46 16.31 -0.92
N LEU A 488 0.80 17.35 -1.69
CA LEU A 488 0.76 17.36 -3.15
C LEU A 488 2.16 17.16 -3.77
N SER A 489 3.14 16.72 -2.95
CA SER A 489 4.53 16.46 -3.33
C SER A 489 4.80 14.97 -3.61
N THR A 490 6.03 14.61 -3.99
CA THR A 490 6.48 13.21 -4.14
C THR A 490 6.85 12.53 -2.82
N GLU A 491 6.83 13.24 -1.69
CA GLU A 491 7.37 12.78 -0.40
C GLU A 491 6.69 11.49 0.09
N PHE A 492 5.40 11.30 -0.19
CA PHE A 492 4.70 10.07 0.19
C PHE A 492 5.13 8.82 -0.63
N VAL A 493 5.67 9.02 -1.83
CA VAL A 493 6.24 7.93 -2.65
C VAL A 493 7.62 7.56 -2.12
N GLU A 494 8.43 8.55 -1.75
CA GLU A 494 9.73 8.31 -1.12
C GLU A 494 9.58 7.63 0.24
N HIS A 495 8.59 8.05 1.03
CA HIS A 495 8.26 7.39 2.28
C HIS A 495 7.86 5.93 2.07
N PHE A 496 7.08 5.62 1.03
CA PHE A 496 6.76 4.25 0.63
C PHE A 496 8.02 3.44 0.34
N PHE A 497 8.97 3.98 -0.42
CA PHE A 497 10.25 3.31 -0.70
C PHE A 497 11.10 3.11 0.55
N GLY A 498 11.14 4.11 1.43
CA GLY A 498 11.79 4.01 2.72
C GLY A 498 11.23 2.82 3.50
N LEU A 499 9.91 2.78 3.73
CA LEU A 499 9.26 1.69 4.45
C LEU A 499 9.52 0.32 3.82
N ALA A 500 9.47 0.23 2.48
CA ALA A 500 9.79 -0.99 1.75
C ALA A 500 11.24 -1.45 2.00
N ARG A 501 12.21 -0.52 2.00
CA ARG A 501 13.62 -0.83 2.26
C ARG A 501 13.90 -1.17 3.72
N THR A 502 13.15 -0.63 4.68
CA THR A 502 13.24 -1.05 6.08
C THR A 502 12.81 -2.51 6.24
N MET A 503 11.81 -2.97 5.47
CA MET A 503 11.39 -4.37 5.48
C MET A 503 12.37 -5.27 4.71
N LEU A 504 12.84 -4.82 3.55
CA LEU A 504 13.80 -5.56 2.72
C LEU A 504 14.70 -4.57 1.94
N PRO A 505 15.96 -4.35 2.36
CA PRO A 505 16.80 -3.29 1.77
C PRO A 505 17.07 -3.46 0.27
N ASN A 506 17.24 -4.69 -0.20
CA ASN A 506 17.60 -5.03 -1.58
C ASN A 506 16.57 -5.98 -2.21
N PHE A 507 15.35 -5.49 -2.45
CA PHE A 507 14.26 -6.28 -3.04
C PHE A 507 14.38 -6.43 -4.58
N THR A 508 13.86 -7.54 -5.10
CA THR A 508 13.51 -7.70 -6.52
C THR A 508 12.11 -7.13 -6.79
N PHE A 509 11.72 -6.97 -8.05
CA PHE A 509 10.37 -6.52 -8.42
C PHE A 509 9.27 -7.39 -7.80
N SER A 510 9.37 -8.72 -7.93
CA SER A 510 8.40 -9.65 -7.33
C SER A 510 8.32 -9.55 -5.80
N GLN A 511 9.45 -9.28 -5.13
CA GLN A 511 9.48 -9.07 -3.69
C GLN A 511 8.79 -7.77 -3.30
N LEU A 512 9.02 -6.66 -4.04
CA LEU A 512 8.31 -5.41 -3.78
C LEU A 512 6.79 -5.56 -3.95
N LEU A 513 6.34 -6.27 -4.98
CA LEU A 513 4.92 -6.57 -5.18
C LEU A 513 4.31 -7.35 -4.01
N ALA A 514 5.05 -8.31 -3.45
CA ALA A 514 4.61 -9.03 -2.26
C ALA A 514 4.61 -8.13 -1.01
N LEU A 515 5.55 -7.18 -0.92
CA LEU A 515 5.70 -6.26 0.21
C LEU A 515 4.69 -5.12 0.23
N VAL A 516 4.12 -4.74 -0.92
CA VAL A 516 3.14 -3.63 -1.04
C VAL A 516 2.10 -3.64 0.07
N LYS A 517 1.52 -4.81 0.34
CA LYS A 517 0.44 -4.95 1.34
C LYS A 517 0.96 -4.62 2.73
N HIS A 518 2.13 -5.14 3.07
CA HIS A 518 2.78 -4.89 4.35
C HIS A 518 3.16 -3.42 4.51
N VAL A 519 3.69 -2.78 3.45
CA VAL A 519 4.06 -1.37 3.47
C VAL A 519 2.82 -0.48 3.65
N MET A 520 1.74 -0.74 2.89
CA MET A 520 0.48 0.00 3.01
C MET A 520 -0.16 -0.11 4.40
N LEU A 521 -0.13 -1.30 5.00
CA LEU A 521 -0.64 -1.52 6.35
C LEU A 521 0.22 -0.82 7.40
N ARG A 522 1.55 -0.93 7.29
CA ARG A 522 2.45 -0.23 8.19
C ARG A 522 2.22 1.28 8.11
N GLN A 523 1.99 1.82 6.92
CA GLN A 523 1.65 3.23 6.75
C GLN A 523 0.34 3.60 7.46
N GLN A 524 -0.69 2.76 7.39
CA GLN A 524 -1.94 2.96 8.13
C GLN A 524 -1.75 2.93 9.65
N ILE A 525 -0.93 1.99 10.15
CA ILE A 525 -0.62 1.87 11.58
C ILE A 525 0.16 3.09 12.07
N LEU A 526 1.12 3.59 11.29
CA LEU A 526 1.86 4.80 11.63
C LEU A 526 0.96 6.03 11.67
N LEU A 527 -0.01 6.13 10.74
CA LEU A 527 -0.98 7.23 10.72
C LEU A 527 -1.98 7.20 11.88
N SER A 528 -2.25 6.02 12.47
CA SER A 528 -3.18 5.93 13.61
C SER A 528 -2.63 6.57 14.89
N GLY A 529 -1.32 6.86 14.94
CA GLY A 529 -0.65 7.40 16.12
C GLY A 529 -0.56 6.44 17.32
N GLN A 530 -1.11 5.21 17.18
CA GLN A 530 -1.10 4.20 18.23
C GLN A 530 0.27 3.50 18.39
N PHE A 531 1.17 3.69 17.41
CA PHE A 531 2.49 3.10 17.39
C PHE A 531 3.54 4.13 17.00
N ASN A 532 4.48 4.40 17.91
CA ASN A 532 5.66 5.23 17.65
C ASN A 532 6.90 4.35 17.57
N GLU A 533 7.48 4.27 16.38
CA GLU A 533 8.69 3.49 16.16
C GLU A 533 9.93 4.27 16.62
N LYS A 534 10.80 3.65 17.43
CA LYS A 534 12.12 4.21 17.73
C LYS A 534 12.98 4.13 16.47
N LYS A 535 13.23 5.28 15.84
CA LYS A 535 13.98 5.38 14.57
C LYS A 535 15.45 4.98 14.77
N GLU A 536 15.87 3.83 14.25
CA GLU A 536 17.31 3.56 14.02
C GLU A 536 17.76 4.27 12.74
N ARG A 537 18.53 5.37 12.88
CA ARG A 537 19.18 6.08 11.78
C ARG A 537 20.26 5.19 11.17
N THR A 538 19.92 4.36 10.19
CA THR A 538 20.92 3.70 9.34
C THR A 538 21.28 4.62 8.17
N PHE A 539 22.40 5.33 8.32
CA PHE A 539 23.02 6.32 7.41
C PHE A 539 23.29 5.86 5.96
N ARG A 540 22.75 4.72 5.50
CA ARG A 540 23.11 4.11 4.20
C ARG A 540 21.93 3.88 3.24
N ALA A 541 20.68 4.07 3.66
CA ALA A 541 19.51 3.75 2.82
C ALA A 541 19.12 4.85 1.80
N GLY A 542 19.67 6.07 1.93
CA GLY A 542 19.51 7.17 0.97
C GLY A 542 18.09 7.75 0.88
N TYR A 543 17.20 7.44 1.84
CA TYR A 543 15.89 8.06 2.02
C TYR A 543 15.81 8.61 3.44
N ILE A 544 15.42 9.88 3.60
CA ILE A 544 15.24 10.53 4.90
C ILE A 544 13.79 10.38 5.33
N PHE A 545 13.59 9.81 6.52
CA PHE A 545 12.28 9.52 7.10
C PHE A 545 11.74 10.69 7.94
N ASP A 546 11.55 11.84 7.31
CA ASP A 546 10.96 13.03 7.94
C ASP A 546 9.58 13.37 7.35
N PHE A 547 8.81 12.34 7.00
CA PHE A 547 7.41 12.48 6.60
C PHE A 547 6.51 12.57 7.84
N ASP A 548 6.04 13.77 8.16
CA ASP A 548 5.14 14.03 9.28
C ASP A 548 3.69 14.22 8.79
N ASN A 549 2.93 13.13 8.81
CA ASN A 549 1.50 13.11 8.53
C ASN A 549 0.65 13.14 9.81
N SER A 550 1.18 13.61 10.93
CA SER A 550 0.38 13.68 12.16
C SER A 550 -0.93 14.43 11.87
N PRO A 551 -2.08 14.01 12.42
CA PRO A 551 -3.34 14.71 12.17
C PRO A 551 -3.23 16.19 12.55
N LEU A 552 -3.80 17.08 11.71
CA LEU A 552 -3.94 18.49 12.08
C LEU A 552 -5.02 18.61 13.16
N THR A 553 -4.84 19.58 14.06
CA THR A 553 -5.88 19.93 15.04
C THR A 553 -7.10 20.54 14.32
N PRO A 554 -8.31 20.51 14.93
CA PRO A 554 -9.50 21.11 14.32
C PRO A 554 -9.33 22.60 13.98
N LYS A 555 -8.55 23.34 14.77
CA LYS A 555 -8.22 24.74 14.53
C LYS A 555 -7.34 24.92 13.30
N GLU A 556 -6.29 24.11 13.16
CA GLU A 556 -5.40 24.11 12.00
C GLU A 556 -6.15 23.70 10.72
N LEU A 557 -7.05 22.72 10.79
CA LEU A 557 -7.90 22.34 9.66
C LEU A 557 -8.81 23.48 9.22
N THR A 558 -9.42 24.19 10.18
CA THR A 558 -10.29 25.33 9.88
C THR A 558 -9.51 26.48 9.26
N GLN A 559 -8.27 26.72 9.70
CA GLN A 559 -7.37 27.74 9.15
C GLN A 559 -6.85 27.38 7.75
N ALA A 560 -6.65 26.09 7.48
CA ALA A 560 -6.25 25.58 6.17
C ALA A 560 -7.40 25.64 5.14
N CYS A 561 -8.65 25.70 5.59
CA CYS A 561 -9.80 25.99 4.72
C CYS A 561 -9.96 27.50 4.56
N SER A 562 -10.01 28.03 3.34
CA SER A 562 -10.33 29.45 3.17
C SER A 562 -11.24 29.74 1.98
N ARG A 563 -11.97 30.84 2.15
CA ARG A 563 -12.79 31.52 1.14
C ARG A 563 -11.97 32.72 0.67
N ILE A 564 -11.04 32.54 -0.27
CA ILE A 564 -10.44 33.71 -0.94
C ILE A 564 -11.60 34.46 -1.60
N THR A 565 -11.88 35.67 -1.15
CA THR A 565 -12.88 36.54 -1.76
C THR A 565 -12.20 37.17 -2.98
N ARG A 566 -12.79 36.96 -4.17
CA ARG A 566 -12.26 37.46 -5.44
C ARG A 566 -12.28 38.98 -5.52
#